data_AF-A0A928KYP9-F1
#
_entry.id   AF-A0A928KYP9-F1
#
_cell.length_a   1.000
_cell.length_b   1.000
_cell.length_c   1.000
_cell.angle_alpha   90.00
_cell.angle_beta   90.00
_cell.angle_gamma   90.00
#
_symmetry.space_group_name_H-M   'P 1'
#
loop_
_entity.id
_entity.type
_entity.pdbx_description
1 polymer ?
#
loop_
_entity_poly.entity_id
_entity_poly.type
_entity_poly.pdbx_seq_one_letter_code
_entity_poly.pdbx_strand_id
1 'polypeptide(L)'
;MYGRYGGDQLMVGSLVVYMVLVTASRLTNFYPLTLVAYVIFGWSMFRILSRNIPRRYAENQMFLKYWNKVPKWFRSQQKYLQDRRIYRYFKCPKCTTRLRVPKGRGKIEVTCPVCKAQFIRKS
;
A
#
# COMPACT_ATOMS: atom_id res chain seq x y z
N MET A 1 18.21 4.96 -28.10
CA MET A 1 17.60 5.17 -26.77
C MET A 1 18.46 6.01 -25.82
N TYR A 2 19.65 6.47 -26.25
CA TYR A 2 20.49 7.36 -25.43
C TYR A 2 19.80 8.73 -25.22
N GLY A 3 19.68 9.16 -23.96
CA GLY A 3 19.14 10.48 -23.58
C GLY A 3 17.62 10.63 -23.52
N ARG A 4 16.83 9.54 -23.58
CA ARG A 4 15.37 9.57 -23.34
C ARG A 4 15.03 9.05 -21.95
N TYR A 5 13.93 9.54 -21.36
CA TYR A 5 13.53 9.22 -19.99
C TYR A 5 13.18 7.73 -19.77
N GLY A 6 12.64 7.06 -20.80
CA GLY A 6 12.28 5.64 -20.73
C GLY A 6 10.93 5.39 -20.03
N GLY A 7 10.65 4.11 -19.72
CA GLY A 7 9.44 3.70 -19.02
C GLY A 7 9.54 3.91 -17.50
N ASP A 8 8.53 4.54 -16.91
CA ASP A 8 8.49 4.90 -15.49
C ASP A 8 7.24 4.37 -14.76
N GLN A 9 7.19 4.51 -13.43
CA GLN A 9 6.05 4.01 -12.64
C GLN A 9 4.73 4.72 -12.97
N LEU A 10 4.78 5.98 -13.41
CA LEU A 10 3.60 6.69 -13.91
C LEU A 10 3.09 6.07 -15.21
N MET A 11 3.96 5.68 -16.15
CA MET A 11 3.55 4.92 -17.35
C MET A 11 2.84 3.63 -16.97
N VAL A 12 3.41 2.83 -16.06
CA VAL A 12 2.77 1.60 -15.57
C VAL A 12 1.41 1.91 -14.94
N GLY A 13 1.32 2.97 -14.13
CA GLY A 13 0.06 3.44 -13.56
C GLY A 13 -0.98 3.82 -14.63
N SER A 14 -0.58 4.57 -15.66
CA SER A 14 -1.45 4.94 -16.77
C SER A 14 -1.92 3.74 -17.60
N LEU A 15 -1.07 2.71 -17.75
CA LEU A 15 -1.43 1.45 -18.42
C LEU A 15 -2.48 0.67 -17.61
N VAL A 16 -2.33 0.61 -16.29
CA VAL A 16 -3.34 0.00 -15.40
C VAL A 16 -4.67 0.73 -15.51
N VAL A 17 -4.66 2.07 -15.49
CA VAL A 17 -5.86 2.89 -15.67
C VAL A 17 -6.51 2.65 -17.03
N TYR A 18 -5.72 2.58 -18.10
CA TYR A 18 -6.20 2.24 -19.44
C TYR A 18 -6.92 0.89 -19.46
N MET A 19 -6.31 -0.17 -18.90
CA MET A 19 -6.93 -1.50 -18.85
C MET A 19 -8.24 -1.50 -18.07
N VAL A 20 -8.30 -0.80 -16.93
CA VAL A 20 -9.52 -0.69 -16.11
C VAL A 20 -10.62 0.05 -16.88
N LEU A 21 -10.30 1.17 -17.51
CA LEU A 21 -11.28 1.97 -18.27
C LEU A 21 -11.83 1.22 -19.48
N VAL A 22 -10.99 0.52 -20.23
CA VAL A 22 -11.45 -0.31 -21.36
C VAL A 22 -12.35 -1.43 -20.88
N THR A 23 -11.96 -2.14 -19.81
CA THR A 23 -12.79 -3.22 -19.25
C THR A 23 -14.13 -2.70 -18.75
N ALA A 24 -14.14 -1.56 -18.06
CA ALA A 24 -15.37 -0.91 -17.59
C ALA A 24 -16.25 -0.44 -18.75
N SER A 25 -15.66 0.14 -19.81
CA SER A 25 -16.37 0.58 -21.02
C SER A 25 -17.05 -0.58 -21.74
N ARG A 26 -16.39 -1.76 -21.78
CA ARG A 26 -16.98 -2.98 -22.34
C ARG A 26 -18.13 -3.51 -21.49
N LEU A 27 -18.07 -3.37 -20.18
CA LEU A 27 -19.15 -3.79 -19.28
C LEU A 27 -20.38 -2.89 -19.37
N THR A 28 -20.18 -1.58 -19.56
CA THR A 28 -21.26 -0.59 -19.62
C THR A 28 -21.69 -0.22 -21.04
N ASN A 29 -21.05 -0.78 -22.07
CA ASN A 29 -21.19 -0.42 -23.49
C ASN A 29 -21.07 1.11 -23.76
N PHE A 30 -20.30 1.82 -22.92
CA PHE A 30 -20.16 3.27 -23.01
C PHE A 30 -18.92 3.65 -23.84
N TYR A 31 -19.12 3.83 -25.15
CA TYR A 31 -18.07 4.15 -26.13
C TYR A 31 -17.14 5.33 -25.78
N PRO A 32 -17.61 6.49 -25.26
CA PRO A 32 -16.71 7.62 -25.01
C PRO A 32 -15.66 7.33 -23.92
N LEU A 33 -15.91 6.38 -23.02
CA LEU A 33 -14.92 5.95 -22.02
C LEU A 33 -13.70 5.29 -22.66
N THR A 34 -13.91 4.57 -23.77
CA THR A 34 -12.83 3.97 -24.56
C THR A 34 -11.98 5.04 -25.25
N LEU A 35 -12.59 6.11 -25.75
CA LEU A 35 -11.86 7.24 -26.36
C LEU A 35 -10.95 7.93 -25.33
N VAL A 36 -11.46 8.19 -24.12
CA VAL A 36 -10.66 8.74 -23.02
C VAL A 36 -9.47 7.84 -22.68
N ALA A 37 -9.66 6.53 -22.66
CA ALA A 37 -8.59 5.57 -22.40
C ALA A 37 -7.48 5.68 -23.47
N TYR A 38 -7.83 5.73 -24.76
CA TYR A 38 -6.86 5.91 -25.84
C TYR A 38 -6.10 7.24 -25.76
N VAL A 39 -6.75 8.33 -25.37
CA VAL A 39 -6.10 9.63 -25.17
C VAL A 39 -5.04 9.54 -24.05
N ILE A 40 -5.38 8.89 -22.92
CA ILE A 40 -4.44 8.67 -21.81
C ILE A 40 -3.23 7.84 -22.28
N PHE A 41 -3.48 6.79 -23.05
CA PHE A 41 -2.43 5.93 -23.59
C PHE A 41 -1.51 6.71 -24.56
N GLY A 42 -2.07 7.47 -25.50
CA GLY A 42 -1.30 8.30 -26.44
C GLY A 42 -0.46 9.37 -25.73
N TRP A 43 -1.01 10.03 -24.71
CA TRP A 43 -0.27 10.97 -23.88
C TRP A 43 0.90 10.30 -23.13
N SER A 44 0.67 9.09 -22.58
CA SER A 44 1.74 8.33 -21.92
C SER A 44 2.89 7.99 -22.88
N MET A 45 2.57 7.65 -24.13
CA MET A 45 3.56 7.38 -25.18
C MET A 45 4.36 8.65 -25.51
N PHE A 46 3.69 9.79 -25.71
CA PHE A 46 4.36 11.07 -25.94
C PHE A 46 5.35 11.43 -24.82
N ARG A 47 4.99 11.13 -23.57
CA ARG A 47 5.83 11.40 -22.39
C ARG A 47 7.14 10.61 -22.41
N ILE A 48 7.15 9.38 -22.92
CA ILE A 48 8.34 8.51 -23.03
C ILE A 48 9.34 9.07 -24.06
N LEU A 49 8.83 9.67 -25.14
CA LEU A 49 9.66 10.26 -26.20
C LEU A 49 10.24 11.63 -25.81
N SER A 50 9.78 12.23 -24.70
CA SER A 50 10.28 13.52 -24.23
C SER A 50 11.75 13.48 -23.82
N ARG A 51 12.51 14.51 -24.21
CA ARG A 51 13.93 14.68 -23.85
C ARG A 51 14.14 15.39 -22.50
N ASN A 52 13.10 15.94 -21.89
CA ASN A 52 13.19 16.71 -20.65
C ASN A 52 13.14 15.84 -19.39
N ILE A 53 14.22 15.08 -19.15
CA ILE A 53 14.38 14.14 -18.02
C ILE A 53 14.06 14.74 -16.64
N PRO A 54 14.60 15.91 -16.22
CA PRO A 54 14.39 16.41 -14.85
C PRO A 54 12.93 16.76 -14.58
N ARG A 55 12.23 17.33 -15.56
CA ARG A 55 10.81 17.67 -15.44
C ARG A 55 9.93 16.42 -15.35
N ARG A 56 10.21 15.40 -16.18
CA ARG A 56 9.47 14.12 -16.14
C ARG A 56 9.71 13.37 -14.83
N TYR A 57 10.91 13.46 -14.28
CA TYR A 57 11.26 12.89 -12.98
C TYR A 57 10.48 13.55 -11.83
N ALA A 58 10.36 14.88 -11.81
CA ALA A 58 9.56 15.59 -10.81
C ALA A 58 8.07 15.18 -10.86
N GLU A 59 7.49 15.05 -12.05
CA GLU A 59 6.12 14.53 -12.24
C GLU A 59 5.95 13.11 -11.67
N ASN A 60 6.90 12.21 -11.96
CA ASN A 60 6.87 10.84 -11.45
C ASN A 60 7.03 10.80 -9.93
N GLN A 61 7.89 11.64 -9.34
CA GLN A 61 8.00 11.74 -7.88
C GLN A 61 6.70 12.19 -7.23
N MET A 62 6.00 13.17 -7.82
CA MET A 62 4.69 13.60 -7.32
C MET A 62 3.68 12.46 -7.40
N PHE A 63 3.65 11.71 -8.51
CA PHE A 63 2.82 10.51 -8.63
C PHE A 63 3.16 9.48 -7.54
N LEU A 64 4.45 9.20 -7.31
CA LEU A 64 4.91 8.24 -6.32
C LEU A 64 4.53 8.61 -4.88
N LYS A 65 4.47 9.90 -4.54
CA LYS A 65 4.00 10.34 -3.21
C LYS A 65 2.57 9.87 -2.93
N TYR A 66 1.71 9.81 -3.95
CA TYR A 66 0.34 9.31 -3.82
C TYR A 66 0.29 7.80 -3.99
N TRP A 67 0.94 7.26 -5.03
CA TRP A 67 0.93 5.84 -5.35
C TRP A 67 1.48 4.99 -4.20
N ASN A 68 2.54 5.44 -3.51
CA ASN A 68 3.13 4.71 -2.40
C ASN A 68 2.27 4.68 -1.13
N LYS A 69 1.23 5.52 -1.00
CA LYS A 69 0.32 5.49 0.16
C LYS A 69 -0.60 4.26 0.12
N VAL A 70 -1.04 3.88 -1.07
CA VAL A 70 -1.98 2.78 -1.28
C VAL A 70 -1.41 1.44 -0.80
N PRO A 71 -0.24 0.94 -1.27
CA PRO A 71 0.31 -0.32 -0.81
C PRO A 71 0.75 -0.27 0.65
N LYS A 72 1.17 0.90 1.17
CA LYS A 72 1.49 1.07 2.60
C LYS A 72 0.26 0.86 3.48
N TRP A 73 -0.89 1.36 3.07
CA TRP A 73 -2.14 1.13 3.79
C TRP A 73 -2.52 -0.35 3.80
N PHE A 74 -2.50 -1.03 2.64
CA PHE A 74 -2.77 -2.47 2.56
C PHE A 74 -1.81 -3.29 3.41
N ARG A 75 -0.49 -3.01 3.35
CA ARG A 75 0.51 -3.68 4.19
C ARG A 75 0.27 -3.43 5.68
N SER A 76 -0.14 -2.22 6.06
CA SER A 76 -0.50 -1.89 7.45
C SER A 76 -1.73 -2.67 7.91
N GLN A 77 -2.77 -2.79 7.08
CA GLN A 77 -3.97 -3.58 7.37
C GLN A 77 -3.64 -5.07 7.48
N GLN A 78 -2.83 -5.61 6.57
CA GLN A 78 -2.38 -7.00 6.63
C GLN A 78 -1.59 -7.27 7.91
N LYS A 79 -0.67 -6.37 8.28
CA LYS A 79 0.09 -6.47 9.53
C LYS A 79 -0.82 -6.40 10.75
N TYR A 80 -1.81 -5.52 10.76
CA TYR A 80 -2.81 -5.44 11.83
C TYR A 80 -3.61 -6.74 11.99
N LEU A 81 -4.07 -7.32 10.87
CA LEU A 81 -4.79 -8.59 10.88
C LEU A 81 -3.91 -9.75 11.36
N GLN A 82 -2.65 -9.79 10.92
CA GLN A 82 -1.67 -10.78 11.35
C GLN A 82 -1.35 -10.61 12.84
N ASP A 83 -1.14 -9.38 13.31
CA ASP A 83 -0.93 -9.08 14.73
C ASP A 83 -2.13 -9.49 15.58
N ARG A 84 -3.36 -9.28 15.10
CA ARG A 84 -4.57 -9.73 15.79
C ARG A 84 -4.67 -11.26 15.85
N ARG A 85 -4.12 -11.99 14.88
CA ARG A 85 -4.09 -13.47 14.90
C ARG A 85 -3.01 -14.01 15.83
N ILE A 86 -1.82 -13.41 15.82
CA ILE A 86 -0.65 -13.92 16.54
C ILE A 86 -0.60 -13.42 17.98
N TYR A 87 -1.06 -12.21 18.27
CA TYR A 87 -0.89 -11.57 19.57
C TYR A 87 -2.22 -11.17 20.22
N ARG A 88 -2.23 -11.20 21.55
CA ARG A 88 -3.26 -10.65 22.44
C ARG A 88 -2.61 -9.57 23.30
N TYR A 89 -3.38 -8.52 23.60
CA TYR A 89 -2.94 -7.43 24.45
C TYR A 89 -3.57 -7.57 25.84
N PHE A 90 -2.75 -7.54 26.87
CA PHE A 90 -3.19 -7.52 28.26
C PHE A 90 -2.78 -6.21 28.94
N LYS A 91 -3.56 -5.78 29.93
CA LYS A 91 -3.14 -4.68 30.82
C LYS A 91 -2.46 -5.28 32.04
N CYS A 92 -1.32 -4.74 32.43
CA CYS A 92 -0.70 -5.09 33.70
C CYS A 92 -1.61 -4.66 34.87
N PRO A 93 -1.84 -5.49 35.89
CA PRO A 93 -2.68 -5.13 37.04
C PRO A 93 -2.06 -4.03 37.93
N LYS A 94 -0.73 -3.89 37.95
CA LYS A 94 -0.04 -2.88 38.79
C LYS A 94 0.16 -1.54 38.08
N CYS A 95 0.70 -1.55 36.85
CA CYS A 95 1.06 -0.32 36.14
C CYS A 95 0.13 0.04 34.97
N THR A 96 -0.89 -0.78 34.67
CA THR A 96 -1.83 -0.61 33.55
C THR A 96 -1.24 -0.52 32.14
N THR A 97 0.09 -0.67 31.98
CA THR A 97 0.76 -0.74 30.68
C THR A 97 0.23 -1.88 29.82
N ARG A 98 0.02 -1.63 28.53
CA ARG A 98 -0.41 -2.66 27.56
C ARG A 98 0.77 -3.55 27.18
N LEU A 99 0.63 -4.85 27.40
CA LEU A 99 1.62 -5.88 27.09
C LEU A 99 1.16 -6.71 25.90
N ARG A 100 2.07 -6.92 24.93
CA ARG A 100 1.84 -7.77 23.76
C ARG A 100 2.28 -9.20 24.10
N VAL A 101 1.39 -10.16 23.92
CA VAL A 101 1.59 -11.56 24.32
C VAL A 101 1.15 -12.49 23.18
N PRO A 102 1.92 -13.53 22.81
CA PRO A 102 1.52 -14.46 21.75
C PRO A 102 0.31 -15.30 22.15
N LYS A 103 -0.60 -15.56 21.20
CA LYS A 103 -1.78 -16.41 21.35
C LYS A 103 -1.42 -17.90 21.20
N GLY A 104 -2.25 -18.78 21.79
CA GLY A 104 -2.17 -20.22 21.56
C GLY A 104 -1.19 -21.00 22.43
N ARG A 105 -0.64 -20.37 23.48
CA ARG A 105 0.31 -20.99 24.44
C ARG A 105 -0.37 -21.50 25.71
N GLY A 106 -1.70 -21.46 25.80
CA GLY A 106 -2.44 -21.89 26.99
C GLY A 106 -2.27 -20.93 28.17
N LYS A 107 -2.02 -21.48 29.37
CA LYS A 107 -1.71 -20.71 30.59
C LYS A 107 -0.25 -20.26 30.54
N ILE A 108 -0.03 -18.96 30.63
CA ILE A 108 1.29 -18.35 30.57
C ILE A 108 1.48 -17.40 31.74
N GLU A 109 2.70 -17.38 32.24
CA GLU A 109 3.15 -16.37 33.19
C GLU A 109 3.65 -15.16 32.40
N VAL A 110 3.01 -14.01 32.61
CA VAL A 110 3.36 -12.76 31.94
C VAL A 110 4.10 -11.87 32.94
N THR A 111 5.37 -11.59 32.63
CA THR A 111 6.19 -10.64 33.40
C THR A 111 6.11 -9.26 32.75
N CYS A 112 5.70 -8.25 33.51
CA CYS A 112 5.69 -6.88 33.01
C CYS A 112 7.12 -6.31 32.91
N PRO A 113 7.53 -5.70 31.77
CA PRO A 113 8.85 -5.10 31.64
C PRO A 113 9.03 -3.82 32.46
N VAL A 114 7.94 -3.16 32.87
CA VAL A 114 7.98 -1.89 33.61
C VAL A 114 8.06 -2.13 35.12
N CYS A 115 7.08 -2.87 35.68
CA CYS A 115 6.96 -3.06 37.13
C CYS A 115 7.42 -4.43 37.62
N LYS A 116 7.92 -5.29 36.73
CA LYS A 116 8.36 -6.67 37.00
C LYS A 116 7.33 -7.57 37.67
N ALA A 117 6.06 -7.14 37.74
CA ALA A 117 4.98 -7.94 38.28
C ALA A 117 4.71 -9.16 37.38
N GLN A 118 4.63 -10.33 38.00
CA GLN A 118 4.29 -11.60 37.38
C GLN A 118 2.81 -11.91 37.64
N PHE A 119 2.10 -12.39 36.62
CA PHE A 119 0.72 -12.81 36.75
C PHE A 119 0.38 -13.86 35.69
N ILE A 120 -0.50 -14.79 36.05
CA ILE A 120 -0.89 -15.91 35.19
C ILE A 120 -2.15 -15.52 34.41
N ARG A 121 -2.11 -15.62 33.08
CA ARG A 121 -3.29 -15.45 32.21
C ARG A 121 -3.32 -16.52 31.12
N LYS A 122 -4.51 -16.75 30.57
CA LYS A 122 -4.67 -17.60 29.38
C LYS A 122 -4.45 -16.74 28.13
N SER A 123 -3.47 -17.15 27.31
CA SER A 123 -3.14 -16.52 26.01
C SER A 123 -4.30 -16.55 25.02
#